data_AF-A0A832P4V3-F1
#
_entry.id   AF-A0A832P4V3-F1
#
_cell.length_a   1.000
_cell.length_b   1.000
_cell.length_c   1.000
_cell.angle_alpha   90.00
_cell.angle_beta   90.00
_cell.angle_gamma   90.00
#
_symmetry.space_group_name_H-M   'P 1'
#
loop_
_entity.id
_entity.type
_entity.pdbx_description
1 polymer ?
#
loop_
_entity_poly.entity_id
_entity_poly.type
_entity_poly.pdbx_seq_one_letter_code
_entity_poly.pdbx_strand_id
1 'polypeptide(L)'
;MDKLLVFLAYVALTLLLTPIRAFGNVGVKVSSLLGFLLFSILTVVLIKRRDVKVSAPWVLLMGLLGISLINLPFHVIHFHETLGTLIEYIVHLLAVVAGYYYAMIKKTDCKIVFCIFCMAIVTVLSLYVYDLIWTKWMLN
;
A
#
# COMPACT_ATOMS: atom_id res chain seq x y z
N MET A 1 -1.71 4.27 -22.23
CA MET A 1 -1.18 4.95 -21.02
C MET A 1 0.30 4.65 -20.92
N ASP A 2 1.14 5.68 -20.85
CA ASP A 2 2.59 5.48 -20.79
C ASP A 2 3.02 4.94 -19.43
N LYS A 3 4.07 4.10 -19.41
CA LYS A 3 4.62 3.50 -18.18
C LYS A 3 4.98 4.57 -17.14
N LEU A 4 5.45 5.72 -17.62
CA LEU A 4 5.76 6.90 -16.81
C LEU A 4 4.52 7.43 -16.06
N LEU A 5 3.34 7.47 -16.69
CA LEU A 5 2.12 7.94 -16.06
C LEU A 5 1.64 7.00 -14.95
N VAL A 6 1.78 5.68 -15.16
CA VAL A 6 1.51 4.68 -14.12
C VAL A 6 2.40 4.95 -12.91
N PHE A 7 3.70 5.07 -13.14
CA PHE A 7 4.67 5.36 -12.09
C PHE A 7 4.36 6.67 -11.35
N LEU A 8 4.13 7.76 -12.09
CA LEU A 8 3.79 9.06 -11.52
C LEU A 8 2.50 9.02 -10.68
N ALA A 9 1.51 8.22 -11.07
CA ALA A 9 0.28 8.06 -10.28
C ALA A 9 0.55 7.42 -8.90
N TYR A 10 1.42 6.40 -8.84
CA TYR A 10 1.81 5.78 -7.56
C TYR A 10 2.64 6.73 -6.69
N VAL A 11 3.54 7.51 -7.30
CA VAL A 11 4.35 8.54 -6.62
C VAL A 11 3.45 9.63 -6.05
N ALA A 12 2.54 10.18 -6.86
CA ALA A 12 1.60 11.21 -6.44
C ALA A 12 0.70 10.74 -5.30
N LEU A 13 0.22 9.50 -5.36
CA LEU A 13 -0.60 8.93 -4.29
C LEU A 13 0.19 8.77 -2.98
N THR A 14 1.46 8.34 -3.06
CA THR A 14 2.34 8.26 -1.89
C THR A 14 2.57 9.64 -1.25
N LEU A 15 2.78 10.67 -2.08
CA LEU A 15 2.94 12.05 -1.60
C LEU A 15 1.66 12.59 -0.93
N LEU A 16 0.48 12.24 -1.47
CA LEU A 16 -0.81 12.65 -0.92
C LEU A 16 -1.11 12.03 0.45
N LEU A 17 -0.59 10.82 0.71
CA LEU A 17 -0.71 10.14 2.01
C LEU A 17 0.29 10.65 3.05
N THR A 18 1.40 11.26 2.62
CA THR A 18 2.44 11.79 3.50
C THR A 18 1.93 12.77 4.58
N PRO A 19 1.08 13.78 4.29
CA PRO A 19 0.57 14.69 5.31
C PRO A 19 -0.30 14.01 6.37
N ILE A 20 -0.92 12.87 6.07
CA ILE A 20 -1.73 12.11 7.04
C ILE A 20 -0.84 11.56 8.16
N ARG A 21 0.43 11.26 7.87
CA ARG A 21 1.40 10.80 8.87
C ARG A 21 1.75 11.87 9.92
N ALA A 22 1.56 13.15 9.60
CA ALA A 22 1.83 14.24 10.52
C ALA A 22 0.90 14.22 11.77
N PHE A 23 -0.21 13.47 11.72
CA PHE A 23 -1.11 13.26 12.86
C PHE A 23 -0.62 12.20 13.86
N GLY A 24 0.66 11.80 13.80
CA GLY A 24 1.27 10.85 14.74
C GLY A 24 0.75 9.42 14.56
N ASN A 25 0.70 8.63 15.64
CA ASN A 25 0.39 7.19 15.58
C ASN A 25 -0.99 6.90 14.94
N VAL A 26 -2.01 7.70 15.26
CA VAL A 26 -3.34 7.58 14.63
C VAL A 26 -3.25 7.86 13.12
N GLY A 27 -2.44 8.86 12.73
CA GLY A 27 -2.16 9.19 11.34
C GLY A 27 -1.53 8.02 10.57
N VAL A 28 -0.57 7.33 11.16
CA VAL A 28 0.11 6.17 10.52
C VAL A 28 -0.86 4.98 10.34
N LYS A 29 -1.72 4.70 11.33
CA LYS A 29 -2.76 3.66 11.21
C LYS A 29 -3.77 3.99 10.11
N VAL A 30 -4.24 5.23 10.07
CA VAL A 30 -5.19 5.71 9.06
C VAL A 30 -4.55 5.72 7.66
N SER A 31 -3.31 6.17 7.55
CA SER A 31 -2.54 6.16 6.30
C SER A 31 -2.29 4.74 5.77
N SER A 32 -2.09 3.76 6.67
CA SER A 32 -1.97 2.34 6.29
C SER A 32 -3.28 1.83 5.67
N LEU A 33 -4.42 2.09 6.32
CA LEU A 33 -5.75 1.66 5.84
C LEU A 33 -6.15 2.36 4.54
N LEU A 34 -6.05 3.68 4.50
CA LEU A 34 -6.37 4.49 3.31
C LEU A 34 -5.42 4.16 2.16
N GLY A 35 -4.12 4.05 2.44
CA GLY A 35 -3.15 3.65 1.43
C GLY A 35 -3.45 2.26 0.89
N PHE A 36 -3.83 1.30 1.73
CA PHE A 36 -4.21 -0.02 1.25
C PHE A 36 -5.38 0.05 0.24
N LEU A 37 -6.44 0.77 0.59
CA LEU A 37 -7.61 0.93 -0.28
C LEU A 37 -7.27 1.69 -1.56
N LEU A 38 -6.58 2.83 -1.45
CA LEU A 38 -6.28 3.67 -2.60
C LEU A 38 -5.30 3.01 -3.57
N PHE A 39 -4.22 2.39 -3.07
CA PHE A 39 -3.26 1.68 -3.92
C PHE A 39 -3.89 0.44 -4.58
N SER A 40 -4.74 -0.30 -3.87
CA SER A 40 -5.42 -1.46 -4.45
C SER A 40 -6.42 -1.05 -5.53
N ILE A 41 -7.27 -0.04 -5.27
CA ILE A 41 -8.21 0.50 -6.26
C ILE A 41 -7.48 1.06 -7.47
N LEU A 42 -6.43 1.88 -7.25
CA LEU A 42 -5.61 2.43 -8.33
C LEU A 42 -5.05 1.30 -9.20
N THR A 43 -4.48 0.26 -8.59
CA THR A 43 -3.94 -0.90 -9.31
C THR A 43 -5.02 -1.61 -10.13
N VAL A 44 -6.21 -1.83 -9.57
CA VAL A 44 -7.33 -2.45 -10.29
C VAL A 44 -7.79 -1.58 -11.45
N VAL A 45 -7.93 -0.26 -11.26
CA VAL A 45 -8.34 0.68 -12.31
C VAL A 45 -7.31 0.69 -13.43
N LEU A 46 -6.01 0.75 -13.10
CA LEU A 46 -4.92 0.76 -14.07
C LEU A 46 -4.79 -0.56 -14.84
N ILE A 47 -5.12 -1.70 -14.23
CA ILE A 47 -5.15 -2.99 -14.91
C ILE A 47 -6.41 -3.12 -15.79
N LYS A 48 -7.57 -2.67 -15.32
CA LYS A 48 -8.84 -2.78 -16.08
C LYS A 48 -8.92 -1.77 -17.23
N ARG A 49 -8.38 -0.55 -17.08
CA ARG A 49 -8.36 0.50 -18.11
C ARG A 49 -7.27 0.31 -19.18
N ARG A 50 -6.73 -0.90 -19.32
CA ARG A 50 -5.68 -1.15 -20.30
C ARG A 50 -6.21 -1.10 -21.72
N ASP A 51 -5.79 -0.06 -22.42
CA ASP A 51 -5.40 -0.22 -23.80
C ASP A 51 -4.15 -1.11 -23.85
N VAL A 52 -4.16 -2.06 -24.79
CA VAL A 52 -3.27 -3.22 -25.03
C VAL A 52 -1.74 -3.00 -24.84
N LYS A 53 -1.28 -1.75 -24.70
CA LYS A 53 0.14 -1.34 -24.71
C LYS A 53 0.99 -1.70 -23.47
N VAL A 54 0.42 -2.00 -22.31
CA VAL A 54 1.20 -2.27 -21.07
C VAL A 54 0.80 -3.63 -20.51
N SER A 55 1.75 -4.52 -20.14
CA SER A 55 1.47 -5.88 -19.60
C SER A 55 1.28 -5.89 -18.07
N ALA A 56 0.49 -6.81 -17.53
CA ALA A 56 -0.05 -6.73 -16.15
C ALA A 56 1.05 -6.68 -15.10
N PRO A 57 2.12 -7.47 -15.27
CA PRO A 57 3.31 -7.38 -14.43
C PRO A 57 3.97 -6.01 -14.42
N TRP A 58 3.92 -5.23 -15.50
CA TRP A 58 4.52 -3.88 -15.52
C TRP A 58 3.80 -2.90 -14.59
N VAL A 59 2.47 -3.00 -14.44
CA VAL A 59 1.75 -2.12 -13.49
C VAL A 59 2.11 -2.47 -12.06
N LEU A 60 2.22 -3.77 -11.75
CA LEU A 60 2.71 -4.24 -10.46
C LEU A 60 4.13 -3.70 -10.20
N LEU A 61 5.05 -3.89 -11.13
CA LEU A 61 6.44 -3.46 -10.98
C LEU A 61 6.57 -1.94 -10.82
N MET A 62 5.83 -1.16 -11.60
CA MET A 62 5.80 0.30 -11.48
C MET A 62 5.18 0.77 -10.16
N GLY A 63 4.16 0.07 -9.65
CA GLY A 63 3.59 0.37 -8.34
C GLY A 63 4.55 0.10 -7.20
N LEU A 64 5.24 -1.05 -7.23
CA LEU A 64 6.27 -1.38 -6.24
C LEU A 64 7.42 -0.35 -6.29
N LEU A 65 7.91 0.01 -7.48
CA LEU A 65 8.96 1.01 -7.64
C LEU A 65 8.52 2.40 -7.17
N GLY A 66 7.30 2.84 -7.49
CA GLY A 66 6.79 4.17 -7.12
C GLY A 66 6.70 4.34 -5.60
N ILE A 67 6.20 3.33 -4.89
CA ILE A 67 6.11 3.34 -3.43
C ILE A 67 7.50 3.25 -2.79
N SER A 68 8.38 2.42 -3.36
CA SER A 68 9.75 2.22 -2.84
C SER A 68 10.60 3.47 -2.99
N LEU A 69 10.53 4.18 -4.12
CA LEU A 69 11.39 5.35 -4.37
C LEU A 69 11.23 6.44 -3.31
N ILE A 70 10.00 6.66 -2.85
CA ILE A 70 9.72 7.65 -1.81
C ILE A 70 10.07 7.09 -0.43
N ASN A 71 9.58 5.91 -0.06
CA ASN A 71 9.66 5.46 1.33
C ASN A 71 11.02 4.86 1.73
N LEU A 72 11.77 4.27 0.79
CA LEU A 72 13.02 3.57 1.08
C LEU A 72 14.15 4.47 1.59
N PRO A 73 14.43 5.68 1.03
CA PRO A 73 15.48 6.55 1.57
C PRO A 73 15.18 7.01 3.01
N PHE A 74 13.91 7.23 3.37
CA PHE A 74 13.57 7.62 4.75
C PHE A 74 13.80 6.49 5.76
N HIS A 75 13.54 5.24 5.38
CA HIS A 75 13.73 4.08 6.26
C HIS A 75 15.20 3.72 6.46
N VAL A 76 16.05 3.86 5.44
CA VAL A 76 17.48 3.53 5.55
C VAL A 76 18.20 4.51 6.49
N ILE A 77 17.78 5.77 6.52
CA ILE A 77 18.46 6.81 7.33
C ILE A 77 17.96 6.81 8.79
N HIS A 78 16.67 6.53 9.04
CA HIS A 78 16.07 6.60 10.39
C HIS A 78 15.43 5.27 10.81
N PHE A 79 16.15 4.15 10.67
CA PHE A 79 15.59 2.80 10.81
C PHE A 79 14.95 2.53 12.19
N HIS A 80 15.48 3.12 13.27
CA HIS A 80 14.96 2.90 14.62
C HIS A 80 13.65 3.64 14.92
N GLU A 81 13.45 4.83 14.36
CA GLU A 81 12.25 5.66 14.60
C GLU A 81 11.11 5.34 13.62
N THR A 82 11.38 4.54 12.57
CA THR A 82 10.47 4.34 11.43
C THR A 82 9.82 2.95 11.36
N LEU A 83 9.86 2.15 12.44
CA LEU A 83 9.21 0.83 12.45
C LEU A 83 7.70 0.88 12.17
N GLY A 84 7.02 1.93 12.63
CA GLY A 84 5.61 2.17 12.31
C GLY A 84 5.43 2.43 10.80
N THR A 85 6.20 3.35 10.24
CA THR A 85 6.14 3.66 8.80
C THR A 85 6.62 2.50 7.92
N LEU A 86 7.38 1.55 8.48
CA LEU A 86 7.82 0.34 7.79
C LEU A 86 6.65 -0.62 7.57
N ILE A 87 5.81 -0.80 8.59
CA ILE A 87 4.58 -1.59 8.45
C ILE A 87 3.65 -0.92 7.46
N GLU A 88 3.48 0.40 7.55
CA GLU A 88 2.71 1.18 6.57
C GLU A 88 3.20 0.91 5.15
N TYR A 89 4.52 0.99 4.94
CA TYR A 89 5.15 0.70 3.66
C TYR A 89 4.85 -0.72 3.17
N ILE A 90 5.00 -1.74 4.03
CA ILE A 90 4.68 -3.14 3.69
C ILE A 90 3.20 -3.28 3.30
N VAL A 91 2.29 -2.65 4.05
CA VAL A 91 0.85 -2.66 3.75
C VAL A 91 0.56 -2.02 2.40
N HIS A 92 1.23 -0.91 2.05
CA HIS A 92 1.07 -0.26 0.75
C HIS A 92 1.58 -1.15 -0.40
N LEU A 93 2.71 -1.85 -0.24
CA LEU A 93 3.18 -2.83 -1.22
C LEU A 93 2.18 -3.98 -1.39
N LEU A 94 1.67 -4.53 -0.28
CA LEU A 94 0.67 -5.58 -0.29
C LEU A 94 -0.63 -5.14 -0.98
N ALA A 95 -1.01 -3.87 -0.90
CA ALA A 95 -2.15 -3.35 -1.64
C ALA A 95 -1.98 -3.39 -3.16
N VAL A 96 -0.78 -3.10 -3.67
CA VAL A 96 -0.51 -3.23 -5.11
C VAL A 96 -0.62 -4.69 -5.54
N VAL A 97 -0.05 -5.61 -4.76
CA VAL A 97 -0.14 -7.05 -5.01
C VAL A 97 -1.60 -7.53 -4.94
N ALA A 98 -2.35 -7.11 -3.93
CA ALA A 98 -3.76 -7.45 -3.75
C ALA A 98 -4.62 -6.92 -4.90
N GLY A 99 -4.42 -5.67 -5.30
CA GLY A 99 -5.11 -5.08 -6.46
C GLY A 99 -4.80 -5.81 -7.76
N TYR A 100 -3.57 -6.27 -7.95
CA TYR A 100 -3.18 -7.08 -9.09
C TYR A 100 -3.93 -8.43 -9.14
N TYR A 101 -3.93 -9.18 -8.04
CA TYR A 101 -4.65 -10.45 -7.97
C TYR A 101 -6.16 -10.26 -8.10
N TYR A 102 -6.72 -9.24 -7.45
CA TYR A 102 -8.14 -8.91 -7.58
C TYR A 102 -8.56 -8.64 -9.03
N ALA A 103 -7.71 -7.96 -9.80
CA ALA A 103 -7.98 -7.68 -11.21
C ALA A 103 -7.91 -8.94 -12.10
N MET A 104 -7.14 -9.96 -11.70
CA MET A 104 -6.97 -11.23 -12.43
C MET A 104 -8.10 -12.23 -12.15
N ILE A 105 -8.76 -12.16 -10.99
CA ILE A 105 -9.86 -13.06 -10.65
C ILE A 105 -11.05 -12.81 -11.59
N LYS A 106 -11.56 -13.88 -12.23
CA LYS A 106 -12.75 -13.79 -13.11
C LYS A 106 -14.06 -13.95 -12.33
N LYS A 107 -14.12 -14.91 -11.39
CA LYS A 107 -15.32 -15.23 -10.61
C LYS A 107 -15.61 -14.17 -9.53
N THR A 108 -16.86 -13.71 -9.46
CA THR A 108 -17.28 -12.66 -8.51
C THR A 108 -17.22 -13.14 -7.07
N ASP A 109 -17.59 -14.38 -6.78
CA ASP A 109 -17.60 -14.91 -5.40
C ASP A 109 -16.18 -14.95 -4.80
N CYS A 110 -15.19 -15.37 -5.61
CA CYS A 110 -13.79 -15.37 -5.19
C CYS A 110 -13.25 -13.95 -4.93
N LYS A 111 -13.78 -12.92 -5.61
CA LYS A 111 -13.39 -11.52 -5.36
C LYS A 111 -13.85 -11.04 -3.99
N ILE A 112 -15.07 -11.39 -3.61
CA ILE A 112 -15.64 -10.99 -2.31
C ILE A 112 -14.85 -11.65 -1.20
N VAL A 113 -14.62 -12.96 -1.29
CA VAL A 113 -13.82 -13.70 -0.29
C VAL A 113 -12.40 -13.14 -0.18
N PHE A 114 -11.76 -12.86 -1.32
CA PHE A 114 -10.41 -12.27 -1.33
C PHE A 114 -10.38 -10.87 -0.69
N CYS A 115 -11.36 -10.01 -1.00
CA CYS A 115 -11.47 -8.69 -0.38
C CYS A 115 -11.66 -8.77 1.13
N ILE A 116 -12.56 -9.64 1.61
CA ILE A 116 -12.80 -9.83 3.05
C ILE A 116 -11.51 -10.30 3.73
N PHE A 117 -10.82 -11.28 3.14
CA PHE A 117 -9.57 -11.80 3.66
C PHE A 117 -8.46 -10.74 3.74
N CYS A 118 -8.28 -9.97 2.66
CA CYS A 118 -7.30 -8.87 2.64
C CYS A 118 -7.63 -7.78 3.67
N MET A 119 -8.90 -7.38 3.78
CA MET A 119 -9.33 -6.38 4.76
C MET A 119 -9.11 -6.86 6.20
N ALA A 120 -9.40 -8.13 6.49
CA ALA A 120 -9.15 -8.72 7.80
C ALA A 120 -7.65 -8.68 8.16
N ILE A 121 -6.77 -9.11 7.24
CA ILE A 121 -5.32 -9.07 7.45
C ILE A 121 -4.83 -7.65 7.72
N VAL A 122 -5.23 -6.68 6.87
CA VAL A 122 -4.78 -5.29 7.00
C VAL A 122 -5.28 -4.66 8.29
N THR A 123 -6.51 -5.00 8.71
CA THR A 123 -7.06 -4.51 9.98
C THR A 123 -6.29 -5.08 11.18
N VAL A 124 -5.97 -6.38 11.16
CA VAL A 124 -5.15 -7.01 12.22
C VAL A 124 -3.74 -6.41 12.25
N LEU A 125 -3.09 -6.24 11.10
CA LEU A 125 -1.78 -5.57 11.02
C LEU A 125 -1.83 -4.14 11.53
N SER A 126 -2.85 -3.37 11.13
CA SER A 126 -2.95 -1.94 11.44
C SER A 126 -3.32 -1.67 12.91
N LEU A 127 -4.12 -2.55 13.52
CA LEU A 127 -4.55 -2.37 14.92
C LEU A 127 -3.63 -3.11 15.88
N TYR A 128 -3.40 -4.40 15.67
CA TYR A 128 -2.73 -5.25 16.65
C TYR A 128 -1.20 -5.11 16.62
N VAL A 129 -0.60 -5.11 15.42
CA VAL A 129 0.87 -5.07 15.31
C VAL A 129 1.40 -3.68 15.67
N TYR A 130 0.68 -2.61 15.28
CA TYR A 130 1.04 -1.25 15.70
C TYR A 130 0.96 -1.06 17.22
N ASP A 131 -0.12 -1.54 17.86
CA ASP A 131 -0.26 -1.39 19.31
C ASP A 131 0.76 -2.24 20.06
N LEU A 132 1.07 -3.44 19.57
CA LEU A 132 2.11 -4.31 20.15
C LEU A 132 3.50 -3.67 20.07
N ILE A 133 3.85 -3.06 18.94
CA ILE A 133 5.12 -2.36 18.78
C ILE A 133 5.15 -1.15 19.71
N TRP A 134 4.11 -0.31 19.68
CA TRP A 134 4.09 0.91 20.48
C TRP A 134 4.15 0.63 22.00
N THR A 135 3.40 -0.36 22.49
CA THR A 135 3.42 -0.76 23.91
C THR A 135 4.76 -1.30 24.36
N LYS A 136 5.43 -2.12 23.52
CA LYS A 136 6.74 -2.70 23.86
C LYS A 136 7.86 -1.64 23.88
N TRP A 137 7.70 -0.53 23.18
CA TRP A 137 8.67 0.56 23.13
C TRP A 137 8.46 1.63 24.20
N MET A 138 7.25 1.85 24.73
CA MET A 138 7.05 2.76 25.88
C MET A 138 7.47 2.17 27.24
N LEU A 139 7.77 0.86 27.29
CA LEU A 139 8.17 0.13 28.50
C LEU A 139 9.69 -0.09 28.62
N ASN A 140 10.47 0.37 27.64
CA ASN A 140 11.94 0.36 27.62
C ASN A 140 12.47 1.79 27.53
#